data_AF-A0A7D5G0I4-F1
#
_entry.id   AF-A0A7D5G0I4-F1
#
_cell.length_a   1.000
_cell.length_b   1.000
_cell.length_c   1.000
_cell.angle_alpha   90.00
_cell.angle_beta   90.00
_cell.angle_gamma   90.00
#
_symmetry.space_group_name_H-M   'P 1'
#
loop_
_entity.id
_entity.type
_entity.pdbx_description
1 polymer ?
#
loop_
_entity_poly.entity_id
_entity_poly.type
_entity_poly.pdbx_seq_one_letter_code
_entity_poly.pdbx_strand_id
1 'polypeptide(L)'
;MGHKELIDTLISEGHQKVTLFCGHLRTDDGAMNVHFIISEDGDTVARNLHEAGGYSGWTLCDWPVSHPSGSNLEEIWALNLSDREVSIASLDLFAGW
;
A
#
# COMPACT_ATOMS: atom_id res chain seq x y z
N MET A 1 8.91 -1.57 -6.88
CA MET A 1 8.70 -3.01 -7.13
C MET A 1 7.45 -3.20 -7.99
N GLY A 2 7.36 -4.31 -8.72
CA GLY A 2 6.14 -4.68 -9.45
C GLY A 2 5.08 -5.27 -8.52
N HIS A 3 3.79 -5.26 -8.91
CA HIS A 3 2.69 -5.80 -8.07
C HIS A 3 2.86 -7.28 -7.74
N LYS A 4 3.29 -8.09 -8.72
CA LYS A 4 3.58 -9.51 -8.51
C LYS A 4 4.66 -9.73 -7.45
N GLU A 5 5.76 -8.99 -7.56
CA GLU A 5 6.90 -9.05 -6.64
C GLU A 5 6.52 -8.60 -5.22
N LEU A 6 5.67 -7.57 -5.10
CA LEU A 6 5.15 -7.11 -3.83
C LEU A 6 4.30 -8.18 -3.14
N ILE A 7 3.32 -8.75 -3.85
CA ILE A 7 2.45 -9.80 -3.29
C ILE A 7 3.26 -11.03 -2.89
N ASP A 8 4.23 -11.45 -3.72
CA ASP A 8 5.12 -12.57 -3.39
C ASP A 8 5.93 -12.31 -2.13
N THR A 9 6.40 -11.07 -1.94
CA THR A 9 7.17 -10.70 -0.76
C THR A 9 6.30 -10.72 0.49
N LEU A 10 5.12 -10.11 0.46
CA LEU A 10 4.19 -10.10 1.61
C LEU A 10 3.78 -11.52 2.04
N ILE A 11 3.54 -12.42 1.06
CA ILE A 11 3.28 -13.84 1.35
C ILE A 11 4.51 -14.50 2.01
N SER A 12 5.71 -14.22 1.51
CA SER A 12 6.96 -14.76 2.06
C SER A 12 7.26 -14.26 3.48
N GLU A 13 6.80 -13.06 3.83
CA GLU A 13 6.90 -12.50 5.18
C GLU A 13 5.84 -13.07 6.14
N GLY A 14 4.91 -13.88 5.62
CA GLY A 14 3.91 -14.60 6.41
C GLY A 14 2.56 -13.89 6.50
N HIS A 15 2.34 -12.80 5.76
CA HIS A 15 1.06 -12.12 5.74
C HIS A 15 0.03 -12.96 4.97
N GLN A 16 -1.12 -13.21 5.61
CA GLN A 16 -2.26 -13.92 4.99
C GLN A 16 -3.31 -12.95 4.44
N LYS A 17 -3.43 -11.78 5.07
CA LYS A 17 -4.34 -10.73 4.68
C LYS A 17 -3.68 -9.37 4.94
N VAL A 18 -3.98 -8.44 4.05
CA VAL A 18 -3.58 -7.04 4.18
C VAL A 18 -4.70 -6.15 3.67
N THR A 19 -4.70 -4.88 4.04
CA THR A 19 -5.73 -3.93 3.62
C THR A 19 -5.08 -2.76 2.88
N LEU A 20 -5.68 -2.39 1.75
CA LEU A 20 -5.29 -1.26 0.93
C LEU A 20 -5.94 0.01 1.46
N PHE A 21 -5.12 1.03 1.64
CA PHE A 21 -5.54 2.36 2.05
C PHE A 21 -5.08 3.40 1.03
N CYS A 22 -5.90 4.43 0.84
CA CYS A 22 -5.56 5.63 0.10
C CYS A 22 -5.54 6.82 1.07
N GLY A 23 -4.62 7.76 0.87
CA GLY A 23 -4.60 8.99 1.63
C GLY A 23 -4.00 10.14 0.85
N HIS A 24 -4.16 11.32 1.42
CA HIS A 24 -3.50 12.53 0.94
C HIS A 24 -2.45 12.97 1.96
N LEU A 25 -1.19 12.96 1.53
CA LEU A 25 -0.09 13.53 2.31
C LEU A 25 0.07 14.99 1.91
N ARG A 26 0.01 15.90 2.89
CA ARG A 26 0.35 17.30 2.66
C ARG A 26 1.87 17.44 2.70
N THR A 27 2.46 17.85 1.60
CA THR A 27 3.87 18.19 1.47
C THR A 27 4.03 19.71 1.46
N ASP A 28 5.25 20.21 1.68
CA ASP A 28 5.54 21.65 1.60
C ASP A 28 5.23 22.22 0.20
N ASP A 29 5.33 21.38 -0.83
CA ASP A 29 5.07 21.72 -2.23
C ASP A 29 3.62 21.44 -2.70
N GLY A 30 2.75 20.89 -1.84
CA GLY A 30 1.36 20.62 -2.21
C GLY A 30 0.68 19.47 -1.47
N ALA A 31 -0.23 18.78 -2.14
CA ALA A 31 -0.85 17.55 -1.65
C ALA A 31 -0.49 16.41 -2.60
N MET A 32 -0.17 15.26 -2.03
CA MET A 32 0.30 14.09 -2.76
C MET A 32 -0.55 12.89 -2.39
N ASN A 33 -0.98 12.13 -3.40
CA ASN A 33 -1.72 10.88 -3.18
C ASN A 33 -0.72 9.80 -2.75
N VAL A 34 -1.08 9.10 -1.69
CA VAL A 34 -0.28 8.03 -1.13
C VAL A 34 -1.15 6.80 -0.94
N HIS A 35 -0.63 5.66 -1.35
CA HIS A 35 -1.26 4.38 -1.12
C HIS A 35 -0.46 3.59 -0.10
N PHE A 36 -1.16 2.92 0.80
CA PHE A 36 -0.57 2.08 1.83
C PHE A 36 -1.15 0.68 1.80
N ILE A 37 -0.34 -0.29 2.17
CA ILE A 37 -0.76 -1.63 2.53
C ILE A 37 -0.49 -1.78 4.02
N ILE A 38 -1.53 -2.10 4.77
CA ILE A 38 -1.48 -2.28 6.22
C ILE A 38 -1.78 -3.75 6.54
N SER A 39 -0.98 -4.34 7.42
CA SER A 39 -1.17 -5.70 7.92
C SER A 39 -2.38 -5.79 8.86
N GLU A 40 -2.80 -7.02 9.19
CA GLU A 40 -3.84 -7.24 10.20
C GLU A 40 -3.48 -6.72 11.59
N ASP A 41 -2.18 -6.61 11.88
CA ASP A 41 -1.67 -6.07 13.14
C ASP A 41 -1.70 -4.53 13.18
N GLY A 42 -2.06 -3.89 12.07
CA GLY A 42 -2.11 -2.43 11.94
C GLY A 42 -0.78 -1.80 11.50
N ASP A 43 0.21 -2.61 11.14
CA ASP A 43 1.51 -2.13 10.68
C ASP A 43 1.50 -1.82 9.19
N THR A 44 2.09 -0.68 8.80
CA THR A 44 2.30 -0.37 7.38
C THR A 44 3.43 -1.22 6.83
N VAL A 45 3.10 -2.17 5.95
CA VAL A 45 4.06 -3.11 5.35
C VAL A 45 4.54 -2.68 3.97
N ALA A 46 3.78 -1.83 3.28
CA ALA A 46 4.21 -1.23 2.03
C ALA A 46 3.54 0.12 1.76
N ARG A 47 4.20 0.94 0.96
CA ARG A 47 3.69 2.23 0.50
C ARG A 47 3.99 2.46 -0.98
N ASN A 48 3.12 3.20 -1.64
CA ASN A 48 3.33 3.74 -2.96
C ASN A 48 3.11 5.25 -2.92
N LEU A 49 4.16 5.98 -3.26
CA LEU A 49 4.22 7.43 -3.29
C LEU A 49 4.05 7.87 -4.75
N HIS A 50 2.94 8.53 -5.08
CA HIS A 50 2.74 9.11 -6.40
C HIS A 50 3.34 10.53 -6.49
N GLU A 51 4.63 10.65 -6.80
CA GLU A 51 5.27 11.96 -6.88
C GLU A 51 4.74 12.79 -8.06
N ALA A 52 4.75 14.12 -7.90
CA ALA A 52 4.49 15.06 -9.00
C ALA A 52 5.56 14.90 -10.08
N GLY A 53 5.26 14.09 -11.09
CA GLY A 53 6.23 13.64 -12.09
C GLY A 53 5.94 12.26 -12.68
N GLY A 54 4.96 11.53 -12.12
CA GLY A 54 4.47 10.26 -12.68
C GLY A 54 5.32 9.04 -12.34
N TYR A 55 6.31 9.20 -11.47
CA TYR A 55 7.03 8.07 -10.89
C TYR A 55 6.24 7.55 -9.69
N SER A 56 5.66 6.36 -9.85
CA SER A 56 5.00 5.62 -8.80
C SER A 56 5.64 4.24 -8.67
N GLY A 57 5.75 3.75 -7.44
CA GLY A 57 6.42 2.49 -7.16
C GLY A 57 6.21 2.03 -5.74
N TRP A 58 5.80 0.77 -5.60
CA TRP A 58 5.69 0.13 -4.29
C TRP A 58 7.06 -0.07 -3.67
N THR A 59 7.16 0.30 -2.39
CA THR A 59 8.32 0.13 -1.52
C THR A 59 7.85 -0.55 -0.23
N LEU A 60 8.57 -1.57 0.21
CA LEU A 60 8.33 -2.22 1.50
C LEU A 60 8.69 -1.29 2.66
N CYS A 61 7.97 -1.44 3.77
CA CYS A 61 8.18 -0.69 4.99
C CYS A 61 8.54 -1.68 6.10
N ASP A 62 9.82 -1.71 6.51
CA ASP A 62 10.29 -2.61 7.57
C ASP A 62 10.09 -2.05 9.00
N TRP A 63 9.56 -0.83 9.12
CA TRP A 63 9.38 -0.14 10.39
C TRP A 63 7.90 0.05 10.69
N PRO A 64 7.44 -0.12 11.94
CA PRO A 64 6.11 0.32 12.36
C PRO A 64 6.08 1.84 12.28
N VAL A 65 5.86 2.37 11.07
CA VAL A 65 5.69 3.78 10.85
C VAL A 65 4.36 4.12 11.50
N SER A 66 4.41 4.70 12.69
CA SER A 66 3.24 5.28 13.33
C SER A 66 2.60 6.21 12.31
N HIS A 67 1.38 5.89 11.88
CA HIS A 67 0.64 6.75 10.95
C HIS A 67 0.68 8.17 11.49
N PRO A 68 1.02 9.19 10.67
CA PRO A 68 0.81 10.56 11.08
C PRO A 68 -0.68 10.66 11.41
N SER A 69 -0.99 10.93 12.68
CA SER A 69 -2.34 10.85 13.27
C SER A 69 -3.35 11.83 12.64
N GLY A 70 -2.94 12.56 11.60
CA GLY A 70 -3.74 13.51 10.83
C GLY A 70 -3.85 13.16 9.34
N SER A 71 -3.50 11.95 8.91
CA SER A 71 -3.70 11.51 7.52
C SER A 71 -5.11 10.95 7.39
N ASN A 72 -5.97 11.57 6.57
CA ASN A 72 -7.26 10.98 6.18
C ASN A 72 -6.97 9.75 5.31
N LEU A 73 -6.73 8.61 5.97
CA LEU A 73 -6.59 7.31 5.31
C LEU A 73 -7.99 6.75 5.11
N GLU A 74 -8.38 6.59 3.86
CA GLU A 74 -9.59 5.88 3.49
C GLU A 74 -9.24 4.41 3.26
N GLU A 75 -9.91 3.54 4.00
CA GLU A 75 -9.88 2.10 3.76
C GLU A 75 -10.59 1.81 2.44
N ILE A 76 -9.89 1.12 1.54
CA ILE A 76 -10.43 0.81 0.22
C ILE A 76 -10.88 -0.65 0.20
N TRP A 77 -9.93 -1.59 0.16
CA TRP A 77 -10.23 -3.02 0.05
C TRP A 77 -9.25 -3.89 0.83
N ALA A 78 -9.74 -5.01 1.36
CA ALA A 78 -8.91 -6.07 1.92
C ALA A 78 -8.45 -7.05 0.82
N LEU A 79 -7.17 -7.43 0.84
CA LEU A 79 -6.57 -8.44 0.00
C LEU A 79 -6.39 -9.74 0.79
N ASN A 80 -6.86 -10.85 0.23
CA ASN A 80 -6.58 -12.18 0.76
C ASN A 80 -5.37 -12.78 0.04
N LEU A 81 -4.21 -12.70 0.67
CA LEU A 81 -2.94 -13.15 0.09
C LEU A 81 -2.86 -14.67 -0.09
N SER A 82 -3.77 -15.43 0.54
CA SER A 82 -3.95 -16.85 0.25
C SER A 82 -4.45 -17.10 -1.18
N ASP A 83 -5.11 -16.11 -1.79
CA ASP A 83 -5.46 -16.08 -3.21
C ASP A 83 -4.58 -15.07 -3.94
N ARG A 84 -3.38 -15.55 -4.28
CA ARG A 84 -2.31 -14.75 -4.88
C ARG A 84 -2.73 -14.06 -6.18
N GLU A 85 -3.37 -14.77 -7.10
CA GLU A 85 -3.74 -14.22 -8.42
C GLU A 85 -4.84 -13.17 -8.28
N VAL A 86 -5.84 -13.40 -7.42
CA VAL A 86 -6.87 -12.41 -7.13
C VAL A 86 -6.26 -11.18 -6.48
N SER A 87 -5.35 -11.36 -5.52
CA SER A 87 -4.68 -10.24 -4.85
C SER A 87 -3.87 -9.38 -5.82
N ILE A 88 -3.16 -9.99 -6.79
CA ILE A 88 -2.44 -9.26 -7.83
C ILE A 88 -3.42 -8.46 -8.70
N ALA A 89 -4.50 -9.09 -9.18
CA ALA A 89 -5.49 -8.41 -10.02
C ALA A 89 -6.18 -7.24 -9.29
N SER A 90 -6.49 -7.41 -7.99
CA SER A 90 -7.04 -6.34 -7.16
C SER A 90 -6.04 -5.20 -6.96
N LEU A 91 -4.76 -5.51 -6.78
CA LEU A 91 -3.70 -4.50 -6.65
C LEU A 91 -3.46 -3.75 -7.98
N ASP A 92 -3.52 -4.45 -9.11
CA ASP A 92 -3.46 -3.85 -10.46
C ASP A 92 -4.61 -2.85 -10.68
N LEU A 93 -5.84 -3.23 -10.30
CA LEU A 93 -7.01 -2.36 -10.39
C LEU A 93 -6.87 -1.12 -9.51
N PHE A 94 -6.39 -1.31 -8.28
CA PHE A 94 -6.21 -0.24 -7.31
C PHE A 94 -5.13 0.76 -7.73
N ALA A 95 -4.01 0.29 -8.29
CA ALA A 95 -2.94 1.16 -8.77
C ALA A 95 -3.31 1.98 -10.03
N GLY A 96 -4.40 1.63 -10.71
CA GLY A 96 -4.96 2.37 -11.84
C GLY A 96 -5.95 3.47 -11.45
N TRP A 97 -6.30 3.59 -10.17
CA TRP A 97 -7.13 4.67 -9.60
C TRP A 97 -6.26 5.82 -9.08
#